data_AF-A0A963M1V0-F1
#
_entry.id   AF-A0A963M1V0-F1
#
_cell.length_a   1.000
_cell.length_b   1.000
_cell.length_c   1.000
_cell.angle_alpha   90.00
_cell.angle_beta   90.00
_cell.angle_gamma   90.00
#
_symmetry.space_group_name_H-M   'P 1'
#
loop_
_entity.id
_entity.type
_entity.pdbx_description
1 polymer ?
#
loop_
_entity_poly.entity_id
_entity_poly.type
_entity_poly.pdbx_seq_one_letter_code
_entity_poly.pdbx_strand_id
1 'polypeptide(L)'
;MDARIRYVEEILGFLFEEGFARKFEQLGSPQNDLEFWYRNAKVYQAVTDERAVPAEQRRTLVTLMEAIRFDAMCGALPDEPIEFDVSAYEFSEDILAYKQRVIDEVLQQEQASPSSIGPLPPEGTLVH
;
A
#
# COMPACT_ATOMS: atom_id res chain seq x y z
N MET A 1 19.20 -6.01 10.03
CA MET A 1 18.25 -5.44 9.05
C MET A 1 16.90 -6.10 9.26
N ASP A 2 15.86 -5.31 9.52
CA ASP A 2 14.48 -5.78 9.69
C ASP A 2 14.07 -6.66 8.49
N ALA A 3 13.40 -7.79 8.76
CA ALA A 3 12.98 -8.71 7.70
C ALA A 3 11.98 -8.08 6.73
N ARG A 4 11.17 -7.13 7.20
CA ARG A 4 10.22 -6.37 6.39
C ARG A 4 10.93 -5.50 5.35
N ILE A 5 12.05 -4.87 5.72
CA ILE A 5 12.84 -4.06 4.78
C ILE A 5 13.34 -4.92 3.62
N ARG A 6 13.89 -6.11 3.92
CA ARG A 6 14.33 -7.07 2.88
C ARG A 6 13.18 -7.49 1.98
N TYR A 7 12.03 -7.78 2.57
CA TYR A 7 10.86 -8.21 1.82
C TYR A 7 10.34 -7.12 0.87
N VAL A 8 10.25 -5.87 1.34
CA VAL A 8 9.85 -4.74 0.50
C VAL A 8 10.87 -4.50 -0.61
N GLU A 9 12.17 -4.60 -0.31
CA GLU A 9 13.24 -4.47 -1.32
C GLU A 9 13.09 -5.53 -2.42
N GLU A 10 12.82 -6.78 -2.05
CA GLU A 10 12.68 -7.88 -3.00
C GLU A 10 11.46 -7.72 -3.91
N ILE A 11 10.31 -7.34 -3.35
CA ILE A 11 9.04 -7.31 -4.06
C ILE A 11 8.79 -5.97 -4.76
N LEU A 12 9.06 -4.86 -4.08
CA LEU A 12 8.75 -3.50 -4.53
C LEU A 12 10.00 -2.64 -4.76
N GLY A 13 11.21 -3.20 -4.70
CA GLY A 13 12.47 -2.49 -4.93
C GLY A 13 12.50 -1.71 -6.25
N PHE A 14 11.77 -2.19 -7.27
CA PHE A 14 11.62 -1.50 -8.55
C PHE A 14 11.02 -0.08 -8.47
N LEU A 15 10.36 0.28 -7.35
CA LEU A 15 9.84 1.62 -7.10
C LEU A 15 10.94 2.61 -6.69
N PHE A 16 12.01 2.13 -6.06
CA PHE A 16 13.01 2.92 -5.36
C PHE A 16 14.34 2.90 -6.13
N GLU A 17 14.70 4.02 -6.77
CA GLU A 17 15.91 4.13 -7.59
C GLU A 17 17.20 3.74 -6.84
N GLU A 18 17.31 4.12 -5.56
CA GLU A 18 18.45 3.78 -4.70
C GLU A 18 18.21 2.55 -3.80
N GLY A 19 17.09 1.84 -3.98
CA GLY A 19 16.62 0.77 -3.10
C GLY A 19 15.78 1.26 -1.92
N PHE A 20 14.87 0.41 -1.47
CA PHE A 20 13.96 0.71 -0.35
C PHE A 20 14.72 0.92 0.96
N ALA A 21 15.67 0.05 1.29
CA ALA A 21 16.41 0.12 2.55
C ALA A 21 17.10 1.48 2.74
N ARG A 22 17.77 1.98 1.69
CA ARG A 22 18.46 3.27 1.71
C ARG A 22 17.48 4.43 1.79
N LYS A 23 16.38 4.38 1.03
CA LYS A 23 15.33 5.42 1.09
C LYS A 23 14.70 5.47 2.49
N PHE A 24 14.45 4.31 3.09
CA PHE A 24 13.88 4.18 4.42
C PHE A 24 14.80 4.77 5.51
N GLU A 25 16.11 4.51 5.43
CA GLU A 25 17.10 5.12 6.32
C GLU A 25 17.16 6.65 6.17
N GLN A 26 17.14 7.17 4.93
CA GLN A 26 17.14 8.61 4.66
C GLN A 26 15.93 9.34 5.27
N LEU A 27 14.78 8.67 5.39
CA LEU A 27 13.56 9.22 5.99
C LEU A 27 13.53 9.09 7.52
N GLY A 28 14.58 8.58 8.16
CA GLY A 28 14.65 8.40 9.61
C GLY A 28 13.99 7.12 10.11
N SER A 29 13.78 6.13 9.24
CA SER A 29 13.21 4.82 9.58
C SER A 29 11.80 4.83 10.24
N PRO A 30 10.82 5.57 9.70
CA PRO A 30 9.47 5.65 10.25
C PRO A 30 8.76 4.28 10.24
N GLN A 31 8.42 3.74 11.41
CA GLN A 31 7.86 2.38 11.51
C GLN A 31 6.50 2.22 10.82
N ASN A 32 5.67 3.26 10.80
CA ASN A 32 4.36 3.24 10.13
C ASN A 32 4.53 3.11 8.61
N ASP A 33 5.49 3.82 8.02
CA ASP A 33 5.78 3.70 6.59
C ASP A 33 6.32 2.31 6.26
N LEU A 34 7.18 1.73 7.11
CA LEU A 34 7.66 0.37 6.93
C LEU A 34 6.51 -0.64 6.92
N GLU A 35 5.55 -0.48 7.84
CA GLU A 35 4.37 -1.33 7.86
C GLU A 35 3.53 -1.16 6.59
N PHE A 36 3.28 0.09 6.17
CA PHE A 36 2.53 0.40 4.95
C PHE A 36 3.15 -0.27 3.72
N TRP A 37 4.46 -0.06 3.50
CA TRP A 37 5.16 -0.65 2.36
C TRP A 37 5.21 -2.18 2.43
N TYR A 38 5.37 -2.74 3.63
CA TYR A 38 5.36 -4.19 3.81
C TYR A 38 3.99 -4.81 3.49
N ARG A 39 2.90 -4.17 3.91
CA ARG A 39 1.54 -4.61 3.61
C ARG A 39 1.23 -4.52 2.11
N ASN A 40 1.65 -3.44 1.46
CA ASN A 40 1.54 -3.33 0.00
C ASN A 40 2.40 -4.36 -0.72
N ALA A 41 3.61 -4.67 -0.25
CA ALA A 41 4.43 -5.73 -0.84
C ALA A 41 3.73 -7.10 -0.76
N LYS A 42 3.03 -7.40 0.34
CA LYS A 42 2.23 -8.64 0.46
C LYS A 42 1.09 -8.70 -0.54
N VAL A 43 0.32 -7.61 -0.66
CA VAL A 43 -0.78 -7.53 -1.64
C VAL A 43 -0.23 -7.69 -3.05
N TYR A 44 0.87 -7.01 -3.38
CA TYR A 44 1.50 -7.10 -4.70
C TYR A 44 1.89 -8.54 -5.02
N GLN A 45 2.58 -9.23 -4.10
CA GLN A 45 2.99 -10.61 -4.30
C GLN A 45 1.77 -11.53 -4.51
N ALA A 46 0.76 -11.46 -3.64
CA ALA A 46 -0.43 -12.29 -3.75
C ALA A 46 -1.15 -12.11 -5.11
N VAL A 47 -1.29 -10.85 -5.55
CA VAL A 47 -1.96 -10.51 -6.81
C VAL A 47 -1.13 -10.94 -8.02
N THR A 48 0.19 -10.81 -7.95
CA THR A 48 1.08 -11.08 -9.09
C THR A 48 1.50 -12.55 -9.23
N ASP A 49 1.44 -13.33 -8.14
CA ASP A 49 1.59 -14.78 -8.15
C ASP A 49 0.45 -15.48 -8.92
N GLU A 50 -0.77 -14.93 -8.83
CA GLU A 50 -1.93 -15.43 -9.57
C GLU A 50 -1.94 -14.96 -11.03
N ARG A 51 -1.54 -13.71 -11.26
CA ARG A 51 -1.52 -13.10 -12.60
C ARG A 51 -0.32 -12.18 -12.76
N ALA A 52 0.60 -12.59 -13.61
CA ALA A 52 1.81 -11.81 -13.90
C ALA A 52 1.47 -10.43 -14.51
N VAL A 53 2.16 -9.41 -14.01
CA VAL A 53 2.05 -8.03 -14.48
C VAL A 53 3.29 -7.63 -15.32
N PRO A 54 3.10 -7.02 -16.50
CA PRO A 54 4.20 -6.46 -17.30
C PRO A 54 5.01 -5.42 -16.52
N ALA A 55 6.31 -5.33 -16.80
CA ALA A 55 7.24 -4.47 -16.05
C ALA A 55 6.82 -2.99 -16.06
N GLU A 56 6.34 -2.52 -17.20
CA GLU A 56 5.83 -1.17 -17.44
C GLU A 56 4.55 -0.84 -16.64
N GLN A 57 3.78 -1.86 -16.26
CA GLN A 57 2.52 -1.72 -15.52
C GLN A 57 2.69 -1.85 -14.01
N ARG A 58 3.86 -2.29 -13.53
CA ARG A 58 4.09 -2.58 -12.09
C ARG A 58 3.86 -1.38 -11.19
N ARG A 59 4.36 -0.21 -11.59
CA ARG A 59 4.16 1.03 -10.81
C ARG A 59 2.69 1.40 -10.74
N THR A 60 1.97 1.30 -11.86
CA THR A 60 0.55 1.61 -11.95
C THR A 60 -0.30 0.66 -11.10
N LEU A 61 0.05 -0.63 -11.05
CA LEU A 61 -0.60 -1.59 -10.14
C LEU A 61 -0.41 -1.20 -8.67
N VAL A 62 0.80 -0.78 -8.28
CA VAL A 62 1.04 -0.30 -6.91
C VAL A 62 0.19 0.94 -6.61
N THR A 63 0.09 1.89 -7.53
CA THR A 63 -0.80 3.07 -7.35
C THR A 63 -2.26 2.68 -7.14
N LEU A 64 -2.77 1.69 -7.89
CA LEU A 64 -4.11 1.14 -7.68
C LEU A 64 -4.25 0.57 -6.25
N MET A 65 -3.25 -0.17 -5.78
CA MET A 65 -3.25 -0.75 -4.43
C MET A 65 -3.21 0.31 -3.33
N GLU A 66 -2.41 1.36 -3.50
CA GLU A 66 -2.32 2.46 -2.54
C GLU A 66 -3.64 3.24 -2.45
N ALA A 67 -4.28 3.51 -3.59
CA ALA A 67 -5.60 4.14 -3.63
C ALA A 67 -6.64 3.31 -2.88
N ILE A 68 -6.72 2.01 -3.17
CA ILE A 68 -7.65 1.10 -2.50
C ILE A 68 -7.35 0.99 -1.00
N ARG A 69 -6.08 0.93 -0.59
CA ARG A 69 -5.73 0.88 0.83
C ARG A 69 -6.12 2.17 1.55
N PHE A 70 -5.92 3.32 0.92
CA PHE A 70 -6.33 4.60 1.48
C PHE A 70 -7.85 4.63 1.71
N ASP A 71 -8.64 4.21 0.72
CA ASP A 71 -10.09 4.08 0.87
C ASP A 71 -10.48 3.08 1.96
N ALA A 72 -9.78 1.95 2.09
CA ALA A 72 -10.06 0.96 3.14
C ALA A 72 -9.74 1.47 4.55
N MET A 73 -8.77 2.38 4.69
CA MET A 73 -8.36 2.95 5.97
C MET A 73 -9.22 4.17 6.37
N CYS A 74 -9.61 4.99 5.39
CA CYS A 74 -10.37 6.22 5.61
C CYS A 74 -11.88 6.01 5.51
N GLY A 75 -12.29 5.07 4.67
CA GLY A 75 -13.66 4.72 4.39
C GLY A 75 -14.14 3.64 5.36
N ALA A 76 -14.79 4.07 6.42
CA ALA A 76 -16.14 3.61 6.76
C ALA A 76 -16.52 4.25 8.09
N LEU A 77 -17.55 5.09 8.04
CA LEU A 77 -18.43 5.18 9.20
C LEU A 77 -18.97 3.76 9.49
N PRO A 78 -19.23 3.41 10.76
CA PRO A 78 -19.79 2.10 11.08
C PRO A 78 -21.03 1.82 10.22
N ASP A 79 -21.08 0.62 9.62
CA ASP A 79 -22.19 0.09 8.82
C ASP A 79 -22.40 0.64 7.39
N GLU A 80 -21.50 1.49 6.88
CA GLU A 80 -21.53 1.90 5.47
C GLU A 80 -20.61 1.03 4.58
N PRO A 81 -21.09 0.57 3.40
CA PRO A 81 -20.23 -0.12 2.45
C PRO A 81 -19.15 0.83 1.93
N ILE A 82 -17.90 0.36 1.92
CA ILE A 82 -16.77 1.12 1.39
C ILE A 82 -16.90 1.22 -0.13
N GLU A 83 -16.94 2.44 -0.65
CA GLU A 83 -16.86 2.70 -2.08
C GLU A 83 -15.39 2.90 -2.49
N PHE A 84 -14.84 1.94 -3.22
CA PHE A 84 -13.50 2.03 -3.78
C PHE A 84 -13.53 2.76 -5.12
N ASP A 85 -13.54 4.09 -5.07
CA ASP A 85 -13.54 4.93 -6.27
C ASP A 85 -12.12 5.24 -6.73
N VAL A 86 -11.78 4.71 -7.91
CA VAL A 86 -10.49 4.95 -8.57
C VAL A 86 -10.65 5.77 -9.85
N SER A 87 -11.82 6.40 -10.05
CA SER A 87 -12.14 7.18 -11.25
C SER A 87 -11.22 8.39 -11.45
N ALA A 88 -10.62 8.90 -10.37
CA ALA A 88 -9.63 9.96 -10.42
C ALA A 88 -8.28 9.52 -11.05
N TYR A 89 -8.06 8.21 -11.19
CA TYR A 89 -6.86 7.64 -11.78
C TYR A 89 -7.15 7.15 -13.19
N GLU A 90 -6.33 7.56 -14.16
CA GLU A 90 -6.42 7.11 -15.56
C GLU A 90 -5.84 5.69 -15.72
N PHE A 91 -6.46 4.69 -15.08
CA PHE A 91 -6.04 3.30 -15.17
C PHE A 91 -6.51 2.64 -16.47
N SER A 92 -5.63 1.85 -17.08
CA SER A 92 -6.00 0.99 -18.22
C SER A 92 -6.90 -0.17 -17.78
N GLU A 93 -7.68 -0.73 -18.72
CA GLU A 93 -8.51 -1.92 -18.45
C GLU A 93 -7.70 -3.10 -17.92
N ASP A 94 -6.46 -3.28 -18.40
CA ASP A 94 -5.55 -4.31 -17.93
C ASP A 94 -5.24 -4.18 -16.43
N ILE A 95 -5.02 -2.95 -15.96
CA ILE A 95 -4.77 -2.65 -14.54
C ILE A 95 -6.06 -2.80 -13.73
N LEU A 96 -7.18 -2.28 -14.24
CA LEU A 96 -8.47 -2.39 -13.57
C LEU A 96 -8.93 -3.83 -13.39
N ALA A 97 -8.48 -4.76 -14.24
CA ALA A 97 -8.75 -6.17 -14.08
C ALA A 97 -8.14 -6.80 -12.80
N TYR A 98 -7.24 -6.10 -12.10
CA TYR A 98 -6.73 -6.50 -10.78
C TYR A 98 -7.53 -5.90 -9.61
N LYS A 99 -8.39 -4.90 -9.87
CA LYS A 99 -9.05 -4.07 -8.84
C LYS A 99 -9.74 -4.91 -7.76
N GLN A 100 -10.59 -5.86 -8.15
CA GLN A 100 -11.33 -6.66 -7.17
C GLN A 100 -10.40 -7.50 -6.30
N ARG A 101 -9.39 -8.14 -6.89
CA ARG A 101 -8.44 -8.97 -6.13
C ARG A 101 -7.64 -8.13 -5.12
N VAL A 102 -7.25 -6.93 -5.53
CA VAL A 102 -6.56 -5.97 -4.66
C VAL A 102 -7.47 -5.53 -3.50
N ILE A 103 -8.74 -5.23 -3.77
CA ILE A 103 -9.74 -4.93 -2.72
C ILE A 103 -9.82 -6.07 -1.71
N ASP A 104 -9.97 -7.31 -2.18
CA ASP A 104 -10.12 -8.48 -1.31
C ASP A 104 -8.90 -8.66 -0.39
N GLU A 105 -7.68 -8.57 -0.95
CA GLU A 105 -6.43 -8.69 -0.18
C GLU A 105 -6.24 -7.55 0.83
N VAL A 106 -6.58 -6.32 0.44
CA VAL A 106 -6.50 -5.15 1.33
C VAL A 106 -7.49 -5.31 2.48
N LEU A 107 -8.76 -5.60 2.18
CA LEU A 107 -9.80 -5.77 3.19
C LEU A 107 -9.49 -6.92 4.14
N GLN A 108 -8.98 -8.05 3.63
CA GLN A 108 -8.57 -9.16 4.49
C GLN A 108 -7.48 -8.74 5.48
N GLN A 109 -6.50 -7.93 5.06
CA GLN A 109 -5.47 -7.40 5.95
C GLN A 109 -6.04 -6.40 6.96
N GLU A 110 -6.90 -5.47 6.54
CA GLU A 110 -7.52 -4.48 7.43
C GLU A 110 -8.45 -5.12 8.46
N GLN A 111 -9.22 -6.14 8.08
CA GLN A 111 -10.07 -6.91 9.00
C GLN A 111 -9.26 -7.71 10.03
N ALA A 112 -8.13 -8.28 9.61
CA ALA A 112 -7.26 -9.05 10.50
C ALA A 112 -6.48 -8.15 11.48
N SER A 113 -6.04 -6.98 11.01
CA SER A 113 -5.32 -5.99 11.80
C SER A 113 -5.45 -4.61 11.14
N PRO A 114 -6.33 -3.74 11.65
CA PRO A 114 -6.51 -2.39 11.10
C PRO A 114 -5.20 -1.61 11.07
N SER A 115 -4.89 -1.00 9.93
CA SER A 115 -3.75 -0.10 9.79
C SER A 115 -3.95 1.16 10.64
N SER A 116 -2.91 1.54 11.37
CA SER A 116 -2.85 2.83 12.08
C SER A 116 -1.87 3.78 11.39
N ILE A 117 -2.21 4.25 10.19
CA ILE A 117 -1.54 5.44 9.66
C ILE A 117 -2.37 6.61 10.20
N GLY A 118 -2.02 7.08 11.40
CA GLY A 118 -2.75 8.19 12.00
C GLY A 118 -2.76 9.38 11.03
N PRO A 119 -3.90 10.04 10.78
CA PRO A 119 -3.93 11.34 10.09
C PRO A 119 -3.34 12.47 10.95
N LEU A 120 -2.92 12.15 12.19
CA LEU A 120 -2.51 13.13 13.18
C LEU A 120 -0.99 13.20 13.26
N PRO A 121 -0.39 14.40 13.23
CA PRO A 121 0.97 14.57 13.73
C PRO A 121 1.03 14.00 15.16
N PRO A 122 2.20 13.49 15.60
CA PRO A 122 2.34 12.90 16.93
C PRO A 122 1.72 13.84 17.98
N GLU A 123 0.86 13.30 18.85
CA GLU A 123 0.34 14.03 20.00
C GLU A 123 1.54 14.55 20.80
N GLY A 124 1.83 15.84 20.68
CA GLY A 124 3.05 16.40 21.25
C GLY A 124 3.47 17.80 20.80
N THR A 125 2.94 18.35 19.71
CA THR A 125 3.22 19.77 19.38
C THR A 125 2.23 20.69 20.10
N LEU A 126 2.34 20.74 21.44
CA LEU A 126 1.92 21.93 22.19
C LEU A 126 2.91 23.05 21.82
N VAL A 127 2.51 23.91 20.89
CA VAL A 127 3.19 25.19 20.69
C VAL A 127 2.84 26.06 21.90
N HIS A 128 3.83 26.27 22.77
CA HIS A 128 3.78 27.29 23.81
C HIS A 128 3.75 28.69 23.21
#